data_AF-A0A484H5Y2-F1
#
_entry.id   AF-A0A484H5Y2-F1
#
_cell.length_a   1.000
_cell.length_b   1.000
_cell.length_c   1.000
_cell.angle_alpha   90.00
_cell.angle_beta   90.00
_cell.angle_gamma   90.00
#
_symmetry.space_group_name_H-M   'P 1'
#
loop_
_entity.id
_entity.type
_entity.pdbx_description
1 polymer ?
#
loop_
_entity_poly.entity_id
_entity_poly.type
_entity_poly.pdbx_seq_one_letter_code
_entity_poly.pdbx_strand_id
1 'polypeptide(L)'
;MTTTINDTAVDIETRKAVLRSKLKEKHGMDKVFTRKRSEPAIAELRERQPAFRGLEAGHRACQGCGEALGARLVAEAAGPDVILTNATGCLEIFTSPWPQSAWRVPWIHSLFENSAAIAAGIEAAMKHQGKATKVIAQGGDGGTFDIGFQALSGMLERMHNVFYVCYDNEAYMNTGIQRSGSTPHAASTTTSPAGQERMGKRHLKKDLLSIIASHHIPYAASASVAYPRDLRRKVRRAMEVDGPTFLQVHCPCPLGWGHEGAVTIAVARLAVQTGLFPVVEFERGEVAGVMPLRNPRSVTEYLKLQNRFRHLFSHDPRAREEREHLQALADRNIEKFNLRGDGMDPLDSEGADTVRRGGLVA
;
A
#
# COMPACT_ATOMS: atom_id res chain seq x y z
N MET A 1 -44.26 -7.73 -6.09
CA MET A 1 -43.34 -8.54 -6.91
C MET A 1 -41.93 -8.07 -6.59
N THR A 2 -41.28 -8.76 -5.66
CA THR A 2 -39.96 -8.44 -5.11
C THR A 2 -38.96 -9.43 -5.70
N THR A 3 -38.22 -9.00 -6.71
CA THR A 3 -37.10 -9.77 -7.27
C THR A 3 -35.78 -9.25 -6.70
N THR A 4 -34.96 -10.21 -6.32
CA THR A 4 -33.89 -10.16 -5.32
C THR A 4 -32.54 -9.68 -5.86
N ILE A 5 -31.80 -9.03 -4.96
CA ILE A 5 -30.49 -8.35 -5.10
C ILE A 5 -29.30 -9.34 -5.23
N ASN A 6 -29.51 -10.59 -5.69
CA ASN A 6 -28.50 -11.66 -5.55
C ASN A 6 -27.60 -11.93 -6.78
N ASP A 7 -27.80 -11.29 -7.93
CA ASP A 7 -27.11 -11.70 -9.17
C ASP A 7 -25.72 -11.06 -9.40
N THR A 8 -25.33 -10.03 -8.65
CA THR A 8 -24.05 -9.32 -8.87
C THR A 8 -22.87 -9.90 -8.09
N ALA A 9 -23.10 -10.59 -6.98
CA ALA A 9 -22.04 -11.28 -6.21
C ALA A 9 -21.45 -12.49 -6.97
N VAL A 10 -22.27 -13.13 -7.80
CA VAL A 10 -21.93 -14.33 -8.55
C VAL A 10 -20.91 -14.04 -9.66
N ASP A 11 -20.94 -12.87 -10.29
CA ASP A 11 -20.05 -12.54 -11.42
C ASP A 11 -18.58 -12.35 -10.99
N ILE A 12 -18.32 -11.73 -9.83
CA ILE A 12 -16.95 -11.51 -9.36
C ILE A 12 -16.30 -12.77 -8.80
N GLU A 13 -17.04 -13.58 -8.05
CA GLU A 13 -16.51 -14.87 -7.59
C GLU A 13 -16.21 -15.78 -8.79
N THR A 14 -17.05 -15.76 -9.82
CA THR A 14 -16.83 -16.51 -11.06
C THR A 14 -15.58 -16.02 -11.80
N ARG A 15 -15.40 -14.70 -11.97
CA ARG A 15 -14.19 -14.14 -12.62
C ARG A 15 -12.91 -14.46 -11.84
N LYS A 16 -12.94 -14.39 -10.50
CA LYS A 16 -11.81 -14.79 -9.64
C LYS A 16 -11.55 -16.29 -9.69
N ALA A 17 -12.59 -17.11 -9.72
CA ALA A 17 -12.47 -18.56 -9.83
C ALA A 17 -11.87 -18.96 -11.17
N VAL A 18 -12.29 -18.33 -12.27
CA VAL A 18 -11.74 -18.55 -13.61
C VAL A 18 -10.27 -18.12 -13.66
N LEU A 19 -9.93 -16.94 -13.13
CA LEU A 19 -8.53 -16.47 -13.10
C LEU A 19 -7.65 -17.37 -12.22
N ARG A 20 -8.14 -17.77 -11.04
CA ARG A 20 -7.46 -18.73 -10.17
C ARG A 20 -7.29 -20.08 -10.84
N SER A 21 -8.29 -20.58 -11.57
CA SER A 21 -8.20 -21.85 -12.31
C SER A 21 -7.15 -21.80 -13.41
N LYS A 22 -7.10 -20.70 -14.16
CA LYS A 22 -6.08 -20.49 -15.20
C LYS A 22 -4.67 -20.38 -14.61
N LEU A 23 -4.52 -19.72 -13.46
CA LEU A 23 -3.25 -19.67 -12.74
C LEU A 23 -2.86 -21.06 -12.18
N LYS A 24 -3.85 -21.88 -11.76
CA LYS A 24 -3.65 -23.27 -11.31
C LYS A 24 -3.06 -24.14 -12.40
N GLU A 25 -3.62 -24.07 -13.60
CA GLU A 25 -3.18 -24.82 -14.77
C GLU A 25 -1.81 -24.37 -15.28
N LYS A 26 -1.53 -23.06 -15.25
CA LYS A 26 -0.29 -22.50 -15.82
C LYS A 26 0.94 -22.68 -14.93
N HIS A 27 0.79 -22.69 -13.59
CA HIS A 27 1.92 -22.58 -12.66
C HIS A 27 2.03 -23.71 -11.60
N GLY A 28 1.23 -24.77 -11.65
CA GLY A 28 1.35 -25.91 -10.72
C GLY A 28 1.04 -25.53 -9.27
N MET A 29 -0.25 -25.33 -8.98
CA MET A 29 -0.75 -24.73 -7.73
C MET A 29 -1.00 -25.70 -6.56
N ASP A 30 -0.09 -26.62 -6.24
CA ASP A 30 -0.42 -27.60 -5.20
C ASP A 30 -0.23 -27.14 -3.76
N LYS A 31 0.49 -26.05 -3.46
CA LYS A 31 0.63 -25.60 -2.06
C LYS A 31 0.68 -24.08 -1.94
N VAL A 32 -0.47 -23.45 -1.65
CA VAL A 32 -0.47 -22.41 -0.61
C VAL A 32 -0.24 -23.22 0.67
N PHE A 33 0.93 -23.08 1.28
CA PHE A 33 1.14 -23.72 2.57
C PHE A 33 0.08 -23.12 3.51
N THR A 34 -0.84 -23.96 3.98
CA THR A 34 -1.82 -23.59 5.00
C THR A 34 -1.43 -24.39 6.22
N ARG A 35 -0.66 -23.80 7.11
CA ARG A 35 -0.42 -24.38 8.42
C ARG A 35 -1.78 -24.51 9.11
N LYS A 36 -2.14 -25.71 9.58
CA LYS A 36 -3.17 -25.87 10.60
C LYS A 36 -2.69 -25.08 11.82
N ARG A 37 -3.16 -23.85 11.99
CA ARG A 37 -3.00 -23.11 13.24
C ARG A 37 -3.70 -23.94 14.31
N SER A 38 -3.02 -24.19 15.43
CA SER A 38 -3.69 -24.69 16.62
C SER A 38 -4.65 -23.59 17.08
N GLU A 39 -5.92 -23.70 16.72
CA GLU A 39 -7.01 -22.91 17.29
C GLU A 39 -7.22 -23.39 18.72
N PRO A 40 -6.61 -22.68 19.70
CA PRO A 40 -7.40 -21.85 20.62
C PRO A 40 -6.80 -20.46 20.96
N ALA A 41 -5.51 -20.19 20.78
CA ALA A 41 -4.87 -19.00 21.37
C ALA A 41 -5.16 -17.65 20.65
N ILE A 42 -5.21 -17.64 19.32
CA ILE A 42 -5.46 -16.39 18.55
C ILE A 42 -6.94 -15.99 18.60
N ALA A 43 -7.85 -16.96 18.58
CA ALA A 43 -9.28 -16.73 18.71
C ALA A 43 -9.59 -16.07 20.07
N GLU A 44 -9.02 -16.61 21.15
CA GLU A 44 -9.14 -16.08 22.50
C GLU A 44 -8.56 -14.65 22.63
N LEU A 45 -7.39 -14.37 22.05
CA LEU A 45 -6.82 -13.00 22.05
C LEU A 45 -7.71 -11.99 21.31
N ARG A 46 -8.37 -12.42 20.22
CA ARG A 46 -9.33 -11.57 19.47
C ARG A 46 -10.62 -11.37 20.25
N GLU A 47 -11.12 -12.38 20.94
CA GLU A 47 -12.30 -12.27 21.82
C GLU A 47 -12.04 -11.35 23.01
N ARG A 48 -10.84 -11.40 23.60
CA ARG A 48 -10.44 -10.52 24.71
C ARG A 48 -10.25 -9.06 24.29
N GLN A 49 -10.01 -8.79 23.01
CA GLN A 49 -9.83 -7.44 22.47
C GLN A 49 -10.62 -7.26 21.15
N PRO A 50 -11.97 -7.20 21.21
CA PRO A 50 -12.82 -7.14 20.02
C PRO A 50 -12.59 -5.86 19.20
N ALA A 51 -12.03 -4.81 19.81
CA ALA A 51 -11.53 -3.61 19.16
C ALA A 51 -10.02 -3.43 19.42
N PHE A 52 -9.21 -4.42 19.04
CA PHE A 52 -7.76 -4.32 19.11
C PHE A 52 -7.26 -3.04 18.41
N ARG A 53 -6.45 -2.25 19.12
CA ARG A 53 -5.75 -1.08 18.57
C ARG A 53 -4.27 -1.39 18.58
N GLY A 54 -3.68 -1.67 17.41
CA GLY A 54 -2.25 -1.93 17.31
C GLY A 54 -1.39 -0.66 17.40
N LEU A 55 -1.94 0.47 16.97
CA LEU A 55 -1.36 1.81 17.08
C LEU A 55 -2.33 2.71 17.86
N GLU A 56 -1.87 3.26 18.98
CA GLU A 56 -2.67 4.07 19.91
C GLU A 56 -2.65 5.57 19.55
N ALA A 57 -3.65 6.31 20.01
CA ALA A 57 -3.63 7.77 19.99
C ALA A 57 -2.48 8.34 20.85
N GLY A 58 -2.15 9.62 20.66
CA GLY A 58 -1.06 10.29 21.39
C GLY A 58 0.30 10.27 20.69
N HIS A 59 0.36 9.78 19.45
CA HIS A 59 1.53 9.89 18.57
C HIS A 59 1.66 11.29 17.94
N ARG A 60 2.86 11.66 17.46
CA ARG A 60 3.19 13.03 16.98
C ARG A 60 3.00 13.25 15.47
N ALA A 61 2.18 12.43 14.81
CA ALA A 61 1.93 12.55 13.37
C ALA A 61 1.31 13.91 13.01
N CYS A 62 1.55 14.39 11.79
CA CYS A 62 0.88 15.59 11.28
C CYS A 62 -0.65 15.42 11.25
N GLN A 63 -1.38 16.53 11.35
CA GLN A 63 -2.83 16.53 11.14
C GLN A 63 -3.17 16.02 9.74
N GLY A 64 -4.05 15.01 9.65
CA GLY A 64 -4.39 14.37 8.39
C GLY A 64 -3.30 13.45 7.82
N CYS A 65 -2.33 12.97 8.63
CA CYS A 65 -1.27 12.07 8.17
C CYS A 65 -1.81 10.76 7.58
N GLY A 66 -1.62 10.55 6.26
CA GLY A 66 -2.02 9.32 5.59
C GLY A 66 -1.24 8.09 6.09
N GLU A 67 0.04 8.24 6.40
CA GLU A 67 0.89 7.14 6.91
C GLU A 67 0.42 6.64 8.28
N ALA A 68 0.03 7.54 9.19
CA ALA A 68 -0.53 7.15 10.49
C ALA A 68 -1.85 6.37 10.33
N LEU A 69 -2.73 6.81 9.44
CA LEU A 69 -3.98 6.09 9.13
C LEU A 69 -3.69 4.72 8.51
N GLY A 70 -2.77 4.64 7.55
CA GLY A 70 -2.34 3.39 6.92
C GLY A 70 -1.80 2.40 7.96
N ALA A 71 -0.87 2.84 8.80
CA ALA A 71 -0.26 2.01 9.84
C ALA A 71 -1.28 1.52 10.87
N ARG A 72 -2.20 2.39 11.30
CA ARG A 72 -3.30 1.99 12.17
C ARG A 72 -4.16 0.90 11.56
N LEU A 73 -4.61 1.08 10.31
CA LEU A 73 -5.48 0.12 9.63
C LEU A 73 -4.78 -1.23 9.41
N VAL A 74 -3.47 -1.21 9.10
CA VAL A 74 -2.65 -2.42 8.98
C VAL A 74 -2.54 -3.14 10.32
N ALA A 75 -2.16 -2.44 11.38
CA ALA A 75 -1.96 -3.06 12.69
C ALA A 75 -3.28 -3.64 13.23
N GLU A 76 -4.39 -2.88 13.17
CA GLU A 76 -5.72 -3.35 13.58
C GLU A 76 -6.16 -4.60 12.81
N ALA A 77 -5.93 -4.64 11.48
CA ALA A 77 -6.32 -5.78 10.66
C ALA A 77 -5.42 -7.01 10.83
N ALA A 78 -4.14 -6.82 11.16
CA ALA A 78 -3.22 -7.89 11.45
C ALA A 78 -3.57 -8.64 12.75
N GLY A 79 -4.06 -7.89 13.75
CA GLY A 79 -4.43 -8.42 15.05
C GLY A 79 -3.27 -8.46 16.04
N PRO A 80 -3.51 -8.99 17.25
CA PRO A 80 -2.58 -8.85 18.39
C PRO A 80 -1.37 -9.79 18.37
N ASP A 81 -1.41 -10.91 17.65
CA ASP A 81 -0.31 -11.90 17.59
C ASP A 81 0.68 -11.57 16.46
N VAL A 82 1.35 -10.42 16.60
CA VAL A 82 2.36 -9.95 15.67
C VAL A 82 3.54 -9.30 16.37
N ILE A 83 4.69 -9.31 15.71
CA ILE A 83 5.87 -8.50 16.09
C ILE A 83 6.15 -7.54 14.95
N LEU A 84 6.36 -6.26 15.26
CA LEU A 84 6.62 -5.22 14.26
C LEU A 84 8.11 -4.86 14.22
N THR A 85 8.68 -4.78 13.02
CA THR A 85 9.99 -4.16 12.79
C THR A 85 9.83 -2.90 11.95
N ASN A 86 10.47 -1.81 12.34
CA ASN A 86 10.30 -0.51 11.69
C ASN A 86 11.62 0.01 11.14
N ALA A 87 11.62 0.37 9.85
CA ALA A 87 12.68 1.17 9.29
C ALA A 87 12.62 2.60 9.85
N THR A 88 13.77 3.26 9.98
CA THR A 88 13.84 4.69 10.30
C THR A 88 13.03 5.51 9.30
N GLY A 89 12.23 6.46 9.77
CA GLY A 89 11.35 7.27 8.92
C GLY A 89 10.26 7.95 9.74
N CYS A 90 9.30 8.60 9.06
CA CYS A 90 8.21 9.30 9.74
C CYS A 90 7.48 8.40 10.73
N LEU A 91 7.07 7.20 10.31
CA LEU A 91 6.37 6.25 11.18
C LEU A 91 7.14 5.93 12.46
N GLU A 92 8.45 5.74 12.40
CA GLU A 92 9.26 5.53 13.61
C GLU A 92 9.25 6.79 14.47
N ILE A 93 9.68 7.93 13.93
CA ILE A 93 9.83 9.19 14.67
C ILE A 93 8.55 9.62 15.38
N PHE A 94 7.39 9.54 14.72
CA PHE A 94 6.15 10.03 15.34
C PHE A 94 5.51 9.02 16.31
N THR A 95 5.85 7.73 16.24
CA THR A 95 5.25 6.69 17.09
C THR A 95 6.09 6.31 18.29
N SER A 96 7.41 6.52 18.27
CA SER A 96 8.32 6.11 19.35
C SER A 96 9.21 7.24 19.93
N PRO A 97 8.74 8.48 20.12
CA PRO A 97 9.56 9.51 20.75
C PRO A 97 9.84 9.14 22.21
N TRP A 98 11.12 8.96 22.58
CA TRP A 98 11.49 8.62 23.95
C TRP A 98 10.89 9.59 25.00
N PRO A 99 10.34 9.10 26.12
CA PRO A 99 10.25 7.70 26.57
C PRO A 99 8.93 6.98 26.18
N GLN A 100 8.20 7.50 25.19
CA GLN A 100 6.85 7.06 24.81
C GLN A 100 6.86 6.14 23.59
N SER A 101 5.90 5.22 23.53
CA SER A 101 5.60 4.42 22.33
C SER A 101 4.08 4.32 22.14
N ALA A 102 3.64 4.49 20.90
CA ALA A 102 2.24 4.34 20.49
C ALA A 102 1.90 2.89 20.10
N TRP A 103 2.88 1.98 20.02
CA TRP A 103 2.65 0.60 19.63
C TRP A 103 2.16 -0.24 20.81
N ARG A 104 1.05 -0.98 20.61
CA ARG A 104 0.46 -1.87 21.62
C ARG A 104 0.81 -3.35 21.40
N VAL A 105 1.83 -3.60 20.58
CA VAL A 105 2.41 -4.91 20.28
C VAL A 105 3.93 -4.82 20.39
N PRO A 106 4.63 -5.96 20.55
CA PRO A 106 6.09 -5.96 20.47
C PRO A 106 6.55 -5.27 19.19
N TRP A 107 7.39 -4.27 19.35
CA TRP A 107 7.89 -3.42 18.29
C TRP A 107 9.37 -3.20 18.49
N ILE A 108 10.13 -3.23 17.39
CA ILE A 108 11.56 -2.94 17.40
C ILE A 108 11.95 -2.06 16.22
N HIS A 109 12.86 -1.15 16.50
CA HIS A 109 13.59 -0.37 15.50
C HIS A 109 15.06 -0.78 15.52
N SER A 110 15.69 -0.76 14.35
CA SER A 110 17.13 -0.96 14.20
C SER A 110 17.72 0.18 13.37
N LEU A 111 17.77 0.04 12.04
CA LEU A 111 18.30 1.04 11.13
C LEU A 111 17.34 1.26 9.95
N PHE A 112 17.71 2.19 9.08
CA PHE A 112 16.85 2.59 7.97
C PHE A 112 16.75 1.49 6.90
N GLU A 113 17.86 0.81 6.65
CA GLU A 113 18.08 -0.09 5.53
C GLU A 113 17.72 -1.55 5.81
N ASN A 114 17.54 -1.94 7.08
CA ASN A 114 17.59 -3.35 7.47
C ASN A 114 16.30 -3.92 8.08
N SER A 115 15.19 -3.18 8.11
CA SER A 115 13.92 -3.64 8.74
C SER A 115 13.46 -5.03 8.27
N ALA A 116 13.60 -5.34 6.97
CA ALA A 116 13.30 -6.65 6.41
C ALA A 116 14.26 -7.76 6.91
N ALA A 117 15.55 -7.46 7.05
CA ALA A 117 16.54 -8.41 7.56
C ALA A 117 16.33 -8.70 9.05
N ILE A 118 15.98 -7.67 9.85
CA ILE A 118 15.62 -7.84 11.26
C ILE A 118 14.37 -8.72 11.37
N ALA A 119 13.35 -8.48 10.55
CA ALA A 119 12.14 -9.29 10.56
C ALA A 119 12.42 -10.77 10.21
N ALA A 120 13.28 -11.02 9.23
CA ALA A 120 13.71 -12.37 8.88
C ALA A 120 14.42 -13.08 10.04
N GLY A 121 15.27 -12.38 10.79
CA GLY A 121 15.92 -12.92 11.98
C GLY A 121 14.94 -13.26 13.11
N ILE A 122 13.97 -12.36 13.36
CA ILE A 122 12.91 -12.60 14.35
C ILE A 122 12.03 -13.78 13.93
N GLU A 123 11.64 -13.85 12.66
CA GLU A 123 10.83 -14.97 12.13
C GLU A 123 11.56 -16.30 12.31
N ALA A 124 12.85 -16.37 11.98
CA ALA A 124 13.67 -17.57 12.19
C ALA A 124 13.75 -17.97 13.68
N ALA A 125 13.91 -16.99 14.59
CA ALA A 125 13.93 -17.24 16.03
C ALA A 125 12.57 -17.73 16.57
N MET A 126 11.46 -17.13 16.12
CA MET A 126 10.11 -17.54 16.51
C MET A 126 9.79 -18.95 16.00
N LYS A 127 10.20 -19.25 14.76
CA LYS A 127 10.09 -20.58 14.17
C LYS A 127 10.90 -21.62 14.95
N HIS A 128 12.13 -21.31 15.35
CA HIS A 128 12.96 -22.19 16.19
C HIS A 128 12.31 -22.47 17.55
N GLN A 129 11.62 -21.49 18.14
CA GLN A 129 10.83 -21.66 19.37
C GLN A 129 9.48 -22.37 19.16
N GLY A 130 9.17 -22.82 17.94
CA GLY A 130 7.89 -23.48 17.62
C GLY A 130 6.69 -22.52 17.56
N LYS A 131 6.89 -21.21 17.64
CA LYS A 131 5.83 -20.20 17.61
C LYS A 131 5.40 -19.88 16.17
N ALA A 132 4.12 -19.54 16.00
CA ALA A 132 3.52 -19.19 14.70
C ALA A 132 3.26 -17.68 14.54
N THR A 133 3.69 -16.87 15.52
CA THR A 133 3.57 -15.41 15.50
C THR A 133 4.18 -14.85 14.22
N LYS A 134 3.40 -14.04 13.51
CA LYS A 134 3.84 -13.46 12.24
C LYS A 134 4.60 -12.16 12.49
N VAL A 135 5.70 -11.97 11.77
CA VAL A 135 6.48 -10.73 11.86
C VAL A 135 6.05 -9.81 10.72
N ILE A 136 5.81 -8.54 11.05
CA ILE A 136 5.50 -7.50 10.08
C ILE A 136 6.68 -6.54 10.01
N ALA A 137 7.36 -6.53 8.87
CA ALA A 137 8.34 -5.50 8.55
C ALA A 137 7.62 -4.30 7.95
N GLN A 138 7.99 -3.10 8.36
CA GLN A 138 7.40 -1.89 7.80
C GLN A 138 8.42 -0.78 7.59
N GLY A 139 8.14 0.06 6.60
CA GLY A 139 8.95 1.22 6.25
C GLY A 139 8.22 2.20 5.35
N GLY A 140 8.73 3.43 5.28
CA GLY A 140 8.36 4.38 4.24
C GLY A 140 8.95 3.98 2.89
N ASP A 141 8.64 4.76 1.86
CA ASP A 141 9.16 4.51 0.52
C ASP A 141 10.69 4.60 0.43
N GLY A 142 11.36 5.51 1.14
CA GLY A 142 12.83 5.57 1.14
C GLY A 142 13.50 4.29 1.65
N GLY A 143 12.90 3.66 2.67
CA GLY A 143 13.38 2.38 3.25
C GLY A 143 12.98 1.15 2.44
N THR A 144 12.10 1.32 1.43
CA THR A 144 11.58 0.21 0.62
C THR A 144 12.10 0.27 -0.81
N PHE A 145 11.95 1.42 -1.47
CA PHE A 145 12.30 1.65 -2.87
C PHE A 145 13.79 1.84 -3.06
N ASP A 146 14.48 2.39 -2.06
CA ASP A 146 15.86 2.85 -2.19
C ASP A 146 16.78 2.05 -1.24
N ILE A 147 17.08 2.55 -0.05
CA ILE A 147 18.20 2.04 0.76
C ILE A 147 17.96 0.63 1.33
N GLY A 148 16.72 0.31 1.70
CA GLY A 148 16.37 -1.02 2.24
C GLY A 148 15.92 -2.03 1.19
N PHE A 149 15.98 -1.68 -0.11
CA PHE A 149 15.55 -2.56 -1.18
C PHE A 149 16.33 -3.87 -1.22
N GLN A 150 17.64 -3.84 -0.96
CA GLN A 150 18.48 -5.05 -0.90
C GLN A 150 18.01 -6.02 0.19
N ALA A 151 17.72 -5.50 1.39
CA ALA A 151 17.26 -6.32 2.52
C ALA A 151 15.86 -6.91 2.24
N LEU A 152 14.97 -6.11 1.65
CA LEU A 152 13.65 -6.56 1.20
C LEU A 152 13.79 -7.69 0.17
N SER A 153 14.52 -7.45 -0.91
CA SER A 153 14.77 -8.44 -1.97
C SER A 153 15.30 -9.75 -1.41
N GLY A 154 16.32 -9.71 -0.55
CA GLY A 154 16.89 -10.92 0.06
C GLY A 154 15.93 -11.64 1.01
N MET A 155 15.05 -10.92 1.73
CA MET A 155 14.02 -11.54 2.57
C MET A 155 12.98 -12.28 1.72
N LEU A 156 12.56 -11.70 0.59
CA LEU A 156 11.62 -12.33 -0.35
C LEU A 156 12.24 -13.57 -1.00
N GLU A 157 13.49 -13.47 -1.48
CA GLU A 157 14.23 -14.56 -2.10
C GLU A 157 14.39 -15.78 -1.17
N ARG A 158 14.70 -15.55 0.11
CA ARG A 158 14.80 -16.61 1.13
C ARG A 158 13.46 -17.15 1.61
N MET A 159 12.34 -16.63 1.08
CA MET A 159 11.00 -17.10 1.38
C MET A 159 10.64 -17.05 2.89
N HIS A 160 11.16 -16.07 3.62
CA HIS A 160 10.79 -15.87 5.03
C HIS A 160 9.29 -15.57 5.15
N ASN A 161 8.62 -16.14 6.16
CA ASN A 161 7.20 -15.91 6.43
C ASN A 161 6.94 -14.54 7.11
N VAL A 162 7.36 -13.48 6.44
CA VAL A 162 7.26 -12.09 6.87
C VAL A 162 6.26 -11.35 6.00
N PHE A 163 5.45 -10.50 6.62
CA PHE A 163 4.61 -9.54 5.91
C PHE A 163 5.32 -8.18 5.86
N TYR A 164 5.69 -7.71 4.67
CA TYR A 164 6.32 -6.41 4.51
C TYR A 164 5.30 -5.36 4.04
N VAL A 165 5.28 -4.21 4.72
CA VAL A 165 4.39 -3.08 4.42
C VAL A 165 5.20 -1.83 4.11
N CYS A 166 5.00 -1.30 2.90
CA CYS A 166 5.53 -0.01 2.49
C CYS A 166 4.43 1.05 2.60
N TYR A 167 4.60 2.03 3.48
CA TYR A 167 3.75 3.23 3.49
C TYR A 167 4.34 4.25 2.52
N ASP A 168 3.86 4.22 1.29
CA ASP A 168 4.35 5.04 0.20
C ASP A 168 3.74 6.44 0.26
N ASN A 169 4.50 7.36 0.86
CA ASN A 169 4.18 8.78 0.90
C ASN A 169 5.00 9.58 -0.14
N GLU A 170 5.70 8.90 -1.05
CA GLU A 170 6.31 9.46 -2.26
C GLU A 170 7.50 10.42 -2.11
N ALA A 171 8.12 10.49 -0.93
CA ALA A 171 9.37 11.22 -0.72
C ALA A 171 9.98 10.80 0.64
N TYR A 172 11.24 11.16 0.88
CA TYR A 172 11.77 11.11 2.24
C TYR A 172 11.16 12.26 3.06
N MET A 173 9.99 12.02 3.65
CA MET A 173 9.21 13.08 4.32
C MET A 173 9.89 13.58 5.58
N ASN A 174 10.40 12.66 6.40
CA ASN A 174 10.98 12.99 7.71
C ASN A 174 12.17 13.95 7.61
N THR A 175 13.00 13.77 6.59
CA THR A 175 14.25 14.53 6.44
C THR A 175 14.06 15.88 5.76
N GLY A 176 12.82 16.28 5.43
CA GLY A 176 12.54 17.53 4.71
C GLY A 176 12.21 17.32 3.23
N ILE A 177 11.38 16.30 2.93
CA ILE A 177 10.74 16.11 1.62
C ILE A 177 11.79 15.99 0.49
N GLN A 178 12.72 15.05 0.61
CA GLN A 178 13.71 14.75 -0.44
C GLN A 178 13.17 13.73 -1.46
N ARG A 179 13.65 13.80 -2.70
CA ARG A 179 13.34 12.86 -3.78
C ARG A 179 13.71 11.41 -3.42
N SER A 180 12.77 10.49 -3.60
CA SER A 180 12.97 9.05 -3.52
C SER A 180 12.72 8.34 -4.86
N GLY A 181 12.95 7.02 -4.87
CA GLY A 181 12.59 6.13 -5.97
C GLY A 181 11.08 6.13 -6.25
N SER A 182 10.25 6.37 -5.23
CA SER A 182 8.78 6.39 -5.34
C SER A 182 8.20 7.75 -5.77
N THR A 183 8.97 8.85 -5.65
CA THR A 183 8.52 10.19 -6.06
C THR A 183 8.02 10.17 -7.52
N PRO A 184 6.84 10.72 -7.84
CA PRO A 184 6.35 10.79 -9.22
C PRO A 184 7.25 11.61 -10.14
N HIS A 185 7.12 11.36 -11.44
CA HIS A 185 7.70 12.25 -12.45
C HIS A 185 7.16 13.67 -12.26
N ALA A 186 7.99 14.66 -12.54
CA ALA A 186 7.69 16.09 -12.44
C ALA A 186 7.27 16.62 -11.05
N ALA A 187 7.30 15.79 -10.00
CA ALA A 187 7.08 16.26 -8.63
C ALA A 187 8.27 17.09 -8.15
N SER A 188 7.98 18.24 -7.55
CA SER A 188 8.99 19.09 -6.91
C SER A 188 9.27 18.61 -5.48
N THR A 189 10.55 18.49 -5.13
CA THR A 189 11.04 18.13 -3.79
C THR A 189 12.25 19.01 -3.45
N THR A 190 12.80 18.94 -2.23
CA THR A 190 13.96 19.76 -1.85
C THR A 190 15.23 19.37 -2.62
N THR A 191 15.36 18.12 -3.07
CA THR A 191 16.51 17.64 -3.86
C THR A 191 16.22 17.50 -5.36
N SER A 192 14.96 17.62 -5.78
CA SER A 192 14.58 17.80 -7.19
C SER A 192 13.58 18.96 -7.33
N PRO A 193 14.01 20.20 -7.10
CA PRO A 193 13.13 21.36 -7.21
C PRO A 193 12.77 21.63 -8.66
N ALA A 194 11.54 22.09 -8.89
CA ALA A 194 11.15 22.69 -10.16
C ALA A 194 11.75 24.09 -10.32
N GLY A 195 12.15 24.44 -11.55
CA GLY A 195 12.74 25.73 -11.87
C GLY A 195 13.17 25.82 -13.34
N GLN A 196 14.07 26.76 -13.64
CA GLN A 196 14.51 27.01 -15.03
C GLN A 196 15.13 25.76 -15.69
N GLU A 197 15.91 24.96 -14.94
CA GLU A 197 16.65 23.81 -15.47
C GLU A 197 15.85 22.50 -15.55
N ARG A 198 14.70 22.40 -14.87
CA ARG A 198 13.89 21.16 -14.78
C ARG A 198 12.51 21.40 -14.19
N MET A 199 11.55 20.57 -14.58
CA MET A 199 10.18 20.58 -14.05
C MET A 199 9.98 19.63 -12.85
N GLY A 200 10.97 19.53 -11.96
CA GLY A 200 10.95 18.61 -10.81
C GLY A 200 11.76 17.33 -11.07
N LYS A 201 11.30 16.19 -10.55
CA LYS A 201 11.96 14.88 -10.76
C LYS A 201 11.88 14.46 -12.24
N ARG A 202 13.05 14.30 -12.87
CA ARG A 202 13.18 13.84 -14.27
C ARG A 202 12.89 12.35 -14.48
N HIS A 203 13.05 11.53 -13.45
CA HIS A 203 12.93 10.08 -13.55
C HIS A 203 11.49 9.65 -13.29
N LEU A 204 11.08 8.52 -13.85
CA LEU A 204 9.82 7.88 -13.50
C LEU A 204 9.82 7.36 -12.05
N LYS A 205 8.62 7.19 -11.50
CA LYS A 205 8.43 6.38 -10.28
C LYS A 205 8.90 4.96 -10.57
N LYS A 206 9.76 4.41 -9.71
CA LYS A 206 10.20 3.02 -9.81
C LYS A 206 8.97 2.11 -9.67
N ASP A 207 8.77 1.21 -10.63
CA ASP A 207 7.65 0.25 -10.62
C ASP A 207 7.92 -0.88 -9.63
N LEU A 208 7.85 -0.55 -8.34
CA LEU A 208 8.20 -1.49 -7.27
C LEU A 208 7.29 -2.72 -7.28
N LEU A 209 5.98 -2.58 -7.55
CA LEU A 209 5.07 -3.72 -7.60
C LEU A 209 5.49 -4.74 -8.65
N SER A 210 5.90 -4.31 -9.84
CA SER A 210 6.35 -5.24 -10.89
C SER A 210 7.68 -5.91 -10.52
N ILE A 211 8.59 -5.19 -9.85
CA ILE A 211 9.83 -5.75 -9.31
C ILE A 211 9.51 -6.82 -8.25
N ILE A 212 8.60 -6.51 -7.31
CA ILE A 212 8.16 -7.45 -6.28
C ILE A 212 7.44 -8.66 -6.88
N ALA A 213 6.58 -8.46 -7.87
CA ALA A 213 5.90 -9.53 -8.60
C ALA A 213 6.91 -10.50 -9.26
N SER A 214 8.03 -9.98 -9.74
CA SER A 214 9.10 -10.78 -10.35
C SER A 214 9.84 -11.71 -9.35
N HIS A 215 9.66 -11.53 -8.04
CA HIS A 215 10.11 -12.52 -7.06
C HIS A 215 9.20 -13.75 -6.97
N HIS A 216 8.06 -13.76 -7.66
CA HIS A 216 7.07 -14.85 -7.66
C HIS A 216 6.59 -15.27 -6.25
N ILE A 217 6.58 -14.31 -5.32
CA ILE A 217 6.14 -14.55 -3.95
C ILE A 217 4.65 -14.91 -3.89
N PRO A 218 4.20 -15.60 -2.82
CA PRO A 218 2.83 -16.06 -2.70
C PRO A 218 1.77 -14.96 -2.85
N TYR A 219 2.04 -13.76 -2.34
CA TYR A 219 1.09 -12.65 -2.41
C TYR A 219 1.77 -11.28 -2.31
N ALA A 220 1.46 -10.40 -3.27
CA ALA A 220 1.83 -8.99 -3.25
C ALA A 220 0.61 -8.14 -3.61
N ALA A 221 0.49 -6.94 -3.07
CA ALA A 221 -0.61 -6.05 -3.43
C ALA A 221 -0.25 -4.58 -3.27
N SER A 222 -1.04 -3.73 -3.90
CA SER A 222 -1.13 -2.31 -3.58
C SER A 222 -2.49 -1.97 -2.96
N ALA A 223 -2.52 -0.96 -2.11
CA ALA A 223 -3.74 -0.43 -1.50
C ALA A 223 -3.63 1.08 -1.32
N SER A 224 -4.74 1.74 -0.97
CA SER A 224 -4.77 3.17 -0.68
C SER A 224 -5.61 3.41 0.58
N VAL A 225 -5.18 4.37 1.40
CA VAL A 225 -5.92 4.76 2.61
C VAL A 225 -7.32 5.30 2.31
N ALA A 226 -7.62 5.65 1.05
CA ALA A 226 -8.97 6.01 0.61
C ALA A 226 -9.96 4.83 0.62
N TYR A 227 -9.48 3.59 0.69
CA TYR A 227 -10.30 2.37 0.60
C TYR A 227 -10.00 1.44 1.80
N PRO A 228 -10.39 1.82 3.04
CA PRO A 228 -10.02 1.09 4.25
C PRO A 228 -10.51 -0.36 4.27
N ARG A 229 -11.68 -0.66 3.69
CA ARG A 229 -12.17 -2.04 3.55
C ARG A 229 -11.27 -2.90 2.65
N ASP A 230 -10.78 -2.34 1.55
CA ASP A 230 -9.81 -3.00 0.65
C ASP A 230 -8.51 -3.31 1.39
N LEU A 231 -7.94 -2.28 2.02
CA LEU A 231 -6.68 -2.37 2.72
C LEU A 231 -6.75 -3.42 3.85
N ARG A 232 -7.78 -3.39 4.69
CA ARG A 232 -7.98 -4.38 5.76
C ARG A 232 -8.14 -5.80 5.20
N ARG A 233 -8.86 -6.00 4.09
CA ARG A 233 -8.98 -7.33 3.44
C ARG A 233 -7.61 -7.83 2.98
N LYS A 234 -6.84 -6.99 2.31
CA LYS A 234 -5.51 -7.34 1.77
C LYS A 234 -4.52 -7.66 2.89
N VAL A 235 -4.60 -6.95 4.01
CA VAL A 235 -3.83 -7.27 5.23
C VAL A 235 -4.22 -8.64 5.76
N ARG A 236 -5.51 -8.93 5.96
CA ARG A 236 -5.95 -10.26 6.43
C ARG A 236 -5.49 -11.38 5.50
N ARG A 237 -5.62 -11.18 4.18
CA ARG A 237 -5.11 -12.12 3.18
C ARG A 237 -3.61 -12.33 3.31
N ALA A 238 -2.82 -11.25 3.44
CA ALA A 238 -1.38 -11.36 3.65
C ALA A 238 -1.04 -12.12 4.94
N MET A 239 -1.81 -11.94 6.01
CA MET A 239 -1.61 -12.63 7.28
C MET A 239 -1.94 -14.13 7.23
N GLU A 240 -2.87 -14.54 6.37
CA GLU A 240 -3.29 -15.95 6.17
C GLU A 240 -2.33 -16.75 5.30
N VAL A 241 -1.54 -16.08 4.46
CA VAL A 241 -0.59 -16.72 3.54
C VAL A 241 0.67 -17.14 4.28
N ASP A 242 1.09 -18.40 4.13
CA ASP A 242 2.42 -18.84 4.57
C ASP A 242 3.47 -18.49 3.53
N GLY A 243 4.48 -17.72 3.95
CA GLY A 243 5.56 -17.23 3.10
C GLY A 243 5.60 -15.69 3.03
N PRO A 244 6.52 -15.14 2.24
CA PRO A 244 6.69 -13.71 2.16
C PRO A 244 5.46 -13.07 1.52
N THR A 245 5.02 -11.96 2.10
CA THR A 245 3.93 -11.16 1.53
C THR A 245 4.30 -9.68 1.53
N PHE A 246 3.79 -8.93 0.56
CA PHE A 246 4.12 -7.52 0.38
C PHE A 246 2.87 -6.67 0.17
N LEU A 247 2.82 -5.50 0.81
CA LEU A 247 1.77 -4.52 0.61
C LEU A 247 2.36 -3.11 0.46
N GLN A 248 2.12 -2.46 -0.68
CA GLN A 248 2.38 -1.03 -0.86
C GLN A 248 1.11 -0.23 -0.61
N VAL A 249 1.12 0.64 0.39
CA VAL A 249 -0.01 1.50 0.75
C VAL A 249 0.27 2.93 0.32
N HIS A 250 -0.56 3.48 -0.57
CA HIS A 250 -0.52 4.90 -0.94
C HIS A 250 -1.04 5.76 0.22
N CYS A 251 -0.16 6.61 0.75
CA CYS A 251 -0.36 7.40 1.96
C CYS A 251 -0.05 8.88 1.70
N PRO A 252 -1.03 9.72 1.29
CA PRO A 252 -0.76 11.13 1.07
C PRO A 252 -0.18 11.83 2.31
N CYS A 253 0.87 12.61 2.08
CA CYS A 253 1.51 13.42 3.10
C CYS A 253 1.05 14.88 2.95
N PRO A 254 0.19 15.40 3.83
CA PRO A 254 -0.30 16.78 3.71
C PRO A 254 0.83 17.81 3.71
N LEU A 255 1.82 17.63 4.60
CA LEU A 255 2.99 18.50 4.67
C LEU A 255 3.84 18.42 3.39
N GLY A 256 4.20 17.22 2.96
CA GLY A 256 5.14 17.02 1.86
C GLY A 256 4.56 17.26 0.48
N TRP A 257 3.27 16.97 0.29
CA TRP A 257 2.60 17.21 -0.99
C TRP A 257 2.00 18.62 -1.05
N GLY A 258 1.90 19.27 0.12
CA GLY A 258 1.38 20.61 0.32
C GLY A 258 -0.10 20.69 -0.03
N HIS A 259 -0.90 19.94 0.72
CA HIS A 259 -2.36 20.01 0.72
C HIS A 259 -2.89 20.04 2.16
N GLU A 260 -4.10 20.53 2.36
CA GLU A 260 -4.73 20.55 3.70
C GLU A 260 -4.92 19.14 4.26
N GLY A 261 -4.73 18.96 5.57
CA GLY A 261 -4.90 17.66 6.24
C GLY A 261 -6.32 17.10 6.14
N ALA A 262 -7.33 17.97 6.04
CA ALA A 262 -8.73 17.56 5.89
C ALA A 262 -9.03 16.87 4.53
N VAL A 263 -8.20 17.09 3.51
CA VAL A 263 -8.43 16.56 2.15
C VAL A 263 -7.58 15.32 1.81
N THR A 264 -6.78 14.80 2.75
CA THR A 264 -5.90 13.64 2.54
C THR A 264 -6.61 12.47 1.86
N ILE A 265 -7.84 12.13 2.28
CA ILE A 265 -8.61 11.03 1.68
C ILE A 265 -9.08 11.35 0.26
N ALA A 266 -9.45 12.58 -0.04
CA ALA A 266 -9.82 13.00 -1.38
C ALA A 266 -8.63 12.92 -2.34
N VAL A 267 -7.44 13.36 -1.89
CA VAL A 267 -6.18 13.25 -2.65
C VAL A 267 -5.82 11.78 -2.89
N ALA A 268 -5.90 10.93 -1.86
CA ALA A 268 -5.68 9.49 -1.98
C ALA A 268 -6.62 8.83 -2.99
N ARG A 269 -7.90 9.25 -3.00
CA ARG A 269 -8.92 8.71 -3.90
C ARG A 269 -8.68 9.14 -5.35
N LEU A 270 -8.33 10.41 -5.59
CA LEU A 270 -8.01 10.91 -6.92
C LEU A 270 -6.76 10.25 -7.52
N ALA A 271 -5.75 9.92 -6.71
CA ALA A 271 -4.60 9.15 -7.19
C ALA A 271 -5.01 7.80 -7.81
N VAL A 272 -5.98 7.12 -7.20
CA VAL A 272 -6.52 5.85 -7.71
C VAL A 272 -7.45 6.09 -8.90
N GLN A 273 -8.39 7.03 -8.78
CA GLN A 273 -9.39 7.32 -9.82
C GLN A 273 -8.80 7.84 -11.12
N THR A 274 -7.61 8.43 -11.09
CA THR A 274 -6.89 8.86 -12.30
C THR A 274 -6.13 7.73 -12.98
N GLY A 275 -5.84 6.63 -12.27
CA GLY A 275 -4.97 5.54 -12.77
C GLY A 275 -3.48 5.72 -12.45
N LEU A 276 -3.08 6.83 -11.83
CA LEU A 276 -1.68 7.06 -11.42
C LEU A 276 -1.21 6.07 -10.35
N PHE A 277 -2.10 5.69 -9.42
CA PHE A 277 -1.84 4.65 -8.43
C PHE A 277 -2.78 3.44 -8.65
N PRO A 278 -2.34 2.40 -9.36
CA PRO A 278 -3.14 1.20 -9.58
C PRO A 278 -3.30 0.41 -8.28
N VAL A 279 -4.54 -0.02 -7.96
CA VAL A 279 -4.85 -0.86 -6.80
C VAL A 279 -5.06 -2.30 -7.27
N VAL A 280 -4.03 -3.13 -7.08
CA VAL A 280 -3.93 -4.48 -7.67
C VAL A 280 -3.44 -5.51 -6.65
N GLU A 281 -3.67 -6.79 -6.95
CA GLU A 281 -3.20 -7.96 -6.22
C GLU A 281 -2.47 -8.87 -7.20
N PHE A 282 -1.33 -9.40 -6.78
CA PHE A 282 -0.55 -10.39 -7.50
C PHE A 282 -0.43 -11.67 -6.69
N GLU A 283 -0.55 -12.80 -7.36
CA GLU A 283 -0.22 -14.11 -6.81
C GLU A 283 0.82 -14.75 -7.74
N ARG A 284 2.00 -15.08 -7.20
CA ARG A 284 3.10 -15.71 -7.95
C ARG A 284 3.56 -14.94 -9.20
N GLY A 285 3.48 -13.61 -9.15
CA GLY A 285 3.94 -12.71 -10.21
C GLY A 285 2.88 -12.37 -11.26
N GLU A 286 1.72 -13.02 -11.21
CA GLU A 286 0.61 -12.75 -12.13
C GLU A 286 -0.46 -11.89 -11.45
N VAL A 287 -1.13 -11.04 -12.23
CA VAL A 287 -2.24 -10.22 -11.72
C VAL A 287 -3.39 -11.15 -11.33
N ALA A 288 -3.75 -11.13 -10.04
CA ALA A 288 -4.79 -11.96 -9.45
C ALA A 288 -6.07 -11.17 -9.09
N GLY A 289 -5.96 -9.83 -8.98
CA GLY A 289 -7.10 -8.98 -8.70
C GLY A 289 -6.80 -7.51 -8.97
N VAL A 290 -7.82 -6.77 -9.37
CA VAL A 290 -7.72 -5.33 -9.65
C VAL A 290 -8.91 -4.60 -9.06
N MET A 291 -8.72 -3.32 -8.71
CA MET A 291 -9.83 -2.41 -8.45
C MET A 291 -10.21 -1.73 -9.77
N PRO A 292 -11.39 -2.01 -10.35
CA PRO A 292 -11.79 -1.40 -11.61
C PRO A 292 -12.00 0.11 -11.45
N LEU A 293 -11.82 0.84 -12.54
CA LEU A 293 -12.06 2.27 -12.75
C LEU A 293 -13.16 2.43 -13.79
N ARG A 294 -14.33 2.92 -13.35
CA ARG A 294 -15.50 3.11 -14.24
C ARG A 294 -15.44 4.42 -14.98
N ASN A 295 -15.14 5.48 -14.22
CA ASN A 295 -14.99 6.81 -14.74
C ASN A 295 -13.60 7.35 -14.36
N PRO A 296 -12.56 6.99 -15.12
CA PRO A 296 -11.22 7.52 -14.91
C PRO A 296 -11.24 9.04 -14.94
N ARG A 297 -10.67 9.67 -13.91
CA ARG A 297 -10.59 11.13 -13.80
C ARG A 297 -9.35 11.65 -14.51
N SER A 298 -9.39 12.92 -14.93
CA SER A 298 -8.19 13.54 -15.48
C SER A 298 -7.11 13.68 -14.41
N VAL A 299 -5.85 13.38 -14.75
CA VAL A 299 -4.72 13.58 -13.82
C VAL A 299 -4.63 15.02 -13.33
N THR A 300 -5.09 15.99 -14.13
CA THR A 300 -5.12 17.41 -13.77
C THR A 300 -5.90 17.67 -12.48
N GLU A 301 -6.99 16.95 -12.24
CA GLU A 301 -7.79 17.11 -11.02
C GLU A 301 -7.02 16.69 -9.77
N TYR A 302 -6.22 15.62 -9.88
CA TYR A 302 -5.32 15.18 -8.81
C TYR A 302 -4.17 16.16 -8.59
N LEU A 303 -3.52 16.62 -9.66
CA LEU A 303 -2.34 17.49 -9.57
C LEU A 303 -2.67 18.87 -8.97
N LYS A 304 -3.85 19.43 -9.26
CA LYS A 304 -4.28 20.76 -8.76
C LYS A 304 -4.36 20.85 -7.23
N LEU A 305 -4.56 19.73 -6.54
CA LEU A 305 -4.73 19.73 -5.09
C LEU A 305 -3.41 19.80 -4.32
N GLN A 306 -2.26 19.77 -5.00
CA GLN A 306 -0.97 19.52 -4.38
C GLN A 306 0.06 20.57 -4.79
N ASN A 307 0.65 21.28 -3.83
CA ASN A 307 1.69 22.27 -4.11
C ASN A 307 2.93 21.67 -4.80
N ARG A 308 3.24 20.38 -4.60
CA ARG A 308 4.40 19.73 -5.25
C ARG A 308 4.30 19.66 -6.79
N PHE A 309 3.14 19.97 -7.37
CA PHE A 309 2.90 20.04 -8.82
C PHE A 309 2.46 21.44 -9.29
N ARG A 310 2.51 22.46 -8.44
CA ARG A 310 2.01 23.81 -8.76
C ARG A 310 2.67 24.42 -10.00
N HIS A 311 3.97 24.17 -10.19
CA HIS A 311 4.74 24.64 -11.36
C HIS A 311 4.21 24.07 -12.69
N LEU A 312 3.55 22.92 -12.65
CA LEU A 312 2.91 22.31 -13.81
C LEU A 312 1.64 23.04 -14.25
N PHE A 313 1.25 24.15 -13.63
CA PHE A 313 0.12 24.98 -14.05
C PHE A 313 0.55 26.39 -14.50
N SER A 314 1.84 26.59 -14.71
CA SER A 314 2.39 27.84 -15.27
C SER A 314 2.18 27.95 -16.78
N HIS A 315 2.51 29.11 -17.34
CA HIS A 315 2.50 29.37 -18.79
C HIS A 315 3.74 28.79 -19.52
N ASP A 316 4.66 28.12 -18.81
CA ASP A 316 5.80 27.46 -19.42
C ASP A 316 5.32 26.31 -20.32
N PRO A 317 5.73 26.24 -21.61
CA PRO A 317 5.33 25.15 -22.51
C PRO A 317 5.62 23.75 -21.95
N ARG A 318 6.74 23.59 -21.21
CA ARG A 318 7.12 22.33 -20.58
C ARG A 318 6.08 21.89 -19.56
N ALA A 319 5.40 22.82 -18.89
CA ALA A 319 4.36 22.48 -17.92
C ALA A 319 3.21 21.71 -18.57
N ARG A 320 2.87 22.03 -19.83
CA ARG A 320 1.85 21.30 -20.58
C ARG A 320 2.33 19.91 -20.97
N GLU A 321 3.55 19.80 -21.49
CA GLU A 321 4.16 18.52 -21.87
C GLU A 321 4.20 17.55 -20.68
N GLU A 322 4.57 18.04 -19.50
CA GLU A 322 4.62 17.23 -18.27
C GLU A 322 3.23 16.76 -17.83
N ARG A 323 2.18 17.60 -17.96
CA ARG A 323 0.80 17.17 -17.68
C ARG A 323 0.32 16.09 -18.66
N GLU A 324 0.64 16.24 -19.94
CA GLU A 324 0.30 15.26 -20.98
C GLU A 324 1.06 13.94 -20.74
N HIS A 325 2.33 14.00 -20.36
CA HIS A 325 3.12 12.84 -19.97
C HIS A 325 2.53 12.11 -18.77
N LEU A 326 2.14 12.84 -17.71
CA LEU A 326 1.50 12.26 -16.53
C LEU A 326 0.15 11.60 -16.87
N GLN A 327 -0.64 12.18 -17.78
CA GLN A 327 -1.87 11.56 -18.26
C GLN A 327 -1.57 10.25 -19.02
N ALA A 328 -0.57 10.26 -19.91
CA ALA A 328 -0.15 9.05 -20.63
C ALA A 328 0.35 7.94 -19.70
N LEU A 329 1.03 8.27 -18.59
CA LEU A 329 1.41 7.29 -17.58
C LEU A 329 0.19 6.67 -16.89
N ALA A 330 -0.82 7.47 -16.60
CA ALA A 330 -2.07 7.00 -16.00
C ALA A 330 -2.83 6.09 -16.97
N ASP A 331 -2.93 6.48 -18.24
CA ASP A 331 -3.56 5.68 -19.30
C ASP A 331 -2.82 4.35 -19.51
N ARG A 332 -1.47 4.38 -19.52
CA ARG A 332 -0.63 3.17 -19.57
C ARG A 332 -0.88 2.24 -18.39
N ASN A 333 -1.04 2.76 -17.17
CA ASN A 333 -1.34 1.93 -16.00
C ASN A 333 -2.72 1.29 -16.12
N ILE A 334 -3.71 2.02 -16.65
CA ILE A 334 -5.05 1.52 -16.91
C ILE A 334 -5.01 0.36 -17.91
N GLU A 335 -4.25 0.50 -18.99
CA GLU A 335 -4.06 -0.55 -19.99
C GLU A 335 -3.29 -1.75 -19.41
N LYS A 336 -2.12 -1.51 -18.81
CA LYS A 336 -1.22 -2.54 -18.28
C LYS A 336 -1.93 -3.49 -17.31
N PHE A 337 -2.77 -2.96 -16.43
CA PHE A 337 -3.46 -3.74 -15.42
C PHE A 337 -4.92 -4.03 -15.77
N ASN A 338 -5.38 -3.68 -16.98
CA ASN A 338 -6.77 -3.79 -17.40
C ASN A 338 -7.75 -3.24 -16.35
N LEU A 339 -7.53 -1.98 -15.95
CA LEU A 339 -8.28 -1.38 -14.85
C LEU A 339 -9.67 -0.91 -15.26
N ARG A 340 -10.06 -0.94 -16.54
CA ARG A 340 -11.41 -0.53 -16.93
C ARG A 340 -12.44 -1.55 -16.46
N GLY A 341 -13.56 -1.10 -15.94
CA GLY A 341 -14.67 -1.98 -15.56
C GLY A 341 -16.03 -1.34 -15.71
N ASP A 342 -17.04 -2.17 -15.96
CA ASP A 342 -18.44 -1.80 -16.12
C ASP A 342 -19.28 -2.34 -14.94
N GLY A 343 -20.36 -1.64 -14.58
CA GLY A 343 -21.33 -2.09 -13.56
C GLY A 343 -20.83 -2.07 -12.10
N MET A 344 -21.75 -2.18 -11.13
CA MET A 344 -21.42 -2.19 -9.70
C MET A 344 -20.61 -3.44 -9.29
N ASP A 345 -19.54 -3.27 -8.52
CA ASP A 345 -18.72 -4.35 -7.98
C ASP A 345 -19.24 -4.63 -6.55
N PRO A 346 -19.58 -5.88 -6.17
CA PRO A 346 -19.95 -6.25 -4.80
C PRO A 346 -19.05 -5.73 -3.67
N LEU A 347 -17.79 -5.37 -3.96
CA LEU A 347 -16.81 -4.80 -3.03
C LEU A 347 -16.70 -3.28 -3.12
N ASP A 348 -17.53 -2.64 -3.95
CA ASP A 348 -17.91 -1.25 -3.85
C ASP A 348 -18.53 -1.00 -2.49
N SER A 349 -18.24 0.15 -1.89
CA SER A 349 -18.96 0.58 -0.71
C SER A 349 -19.66 1.95 -1.02
N GLU A 350 -20.53 2.62 -0.21
CA GLU A 350 -21.17 4.02 -0.44
C GLU A 350 -20.96 5.32 0.58
N GLY A 351 -19.78 5.95 0.90
CA GLY A 351 -19.23 6.72 2.07
C GLY A 351 -17.72 6.40 2.45
N ALA A 352 -17.14 6.67 3.64
CA ALA A 352 -15.68 6.43 3.92
C ALA A 352 -15.36 4.95 4.21
N ASP A 353 -16.31 4.34 4.90
CA ASP A 353 -16.67 2.94 5.01
C ASP A 353 -17.33 2.44 3.71
N THR A 354 -17.56 3.34 2.77
CA THR A 354 -18.56 3.20 1.74
C THR A 354 -17.96 3.78 0.35
N VAL A 355 -16.69 3.64 0.00
CA VAL A 355 -16.24 4.12 -1.34
C VAL A 355 -16.59 3.11 -2.42
N ARG A 356 -17.40 3.47 -3.43
CA ARG A 356 -17.69 2.56 -4.55
C ARG A 356 -16.37 2.42 -5.29
N ARG A 357 -15.85 1.19 -5.41
CA ARG A 357 -14.64 0.95 -6.20
C ARG A 357 -14.98 1.37 -7.63
N GLY A 358 -14.05 2.07 -8.25
CA GLY A 358 -14.25 2.59 -9.60
C GLY A 358 -14.93 3.95 -9.73
N GLY A 359 -15.18 4.64 -8.63
CA GLY A 359 -15.62 6.05 -8.65
C GLY A 359 -17.14 6.23 -8.56
N LEU A 360 -17.56 7.50 -8.59
CA LEU A 360 -18.98 7.87 -8.54
C LEU A 360 -19.65 7.44 -9.85
N VAL A 361 -20.69 6.61 -9.74
CA VAL A 361 -21.70 6.51 -10.81
C VAL A 361 -22.48 7.82 -10.75
N ALA A 362 -22.60 8.50 -11.90
CA ALA A 362 -23.29 9.78 -12.02
C ALA A 362 -24.72 9.73 -11.47
#